data_AF-A0A1B6K7F4-F1
#
_entry.id   AF-A0A1B6K7F4-F1
#
_cell.length_a   1.000
_cell.length_b   1.000
_cell.length_c   1.000
_cell.angle_alpha   90.00
_cell.angle_beta   90.00
_cell.angle_gamma   90.00
#
_symmetry.space_group_name_H-M   'P 1'
#
loop_
_entity.id
_entity.type
_entity.pdbx_description
1 polymer ?
#
loop_
_entity_poly.entity_id
_entity_poly.type
_entity_poly.pdbx_seq_one_letter_code
_entity_poly.pdbx_strand_id
1 'polypeptide(L)'
;MAVCDVCVKPVKSNQVKLQCSDCKKEFHAQCYNYSRADVECLNAEGLPWRCKPCSAVRRKSLRFDAEVTEGSLTLEDVMQKIIEIADNQKKQEADFNKAYEHMNEKLEENTRSVIEHKESIDKCLKIVDEIIAENNRLTRKVSELERKIEDMEQYSRLNAVEIHGVPESKNEDVVQVIKDVGKGLDMDITDSMINTCHRLGRRSEPGSPP
;
A
#
# COMPACT_ATOMS: atom_id res chain seq x y z
N MET A 1 -25.78 12.30 -76.69
CA MET A 1 -24.74 11.35 -76.23
C MET A 1 -23.70 12.14 -75.47
N ALA A 2 -23.28 11.69 -74.27
CA ALA A 2 -22.19 12.35 -73.55
C ALA A 2 -20.85 12.11 -74.25
N VAL A 3 -19.96 13.10 -74.24
CA VAL A 3 -18.61 13.00 -74.83
C VAL A 3 -17.60 13.12 -73.68
N CYS A 4 -16.63 12.20 -73.64
CA CYS A 4 -15.58 12.22 -72.61
C CYS A 4 -14.60 13.36 -72.92
N ASP A 5 -14.49 14.36 -72.05
CA ASP A 5 -13.57 15.49 -72.26
C ASP A 5 -12.07 15.10 -72.24
N VAL A 6 -11.70 13.87 -71.87
CA VAL A 6 -10.29 13.40 -71.91
C VAL A 6 -9.89 12.89 -73.28
N CYS A 7 -10.72 12.03 -73.88
CA CYS A 7 -10.40 11.38 -75.16
C CYS A 7 -11.30 11.86 -76.31
N VAL A 8 -12.24 12.76 -76.04
CA VAL A 8 -13.18 13.38 -76.99
C VAL A 8 -14.04 12.36 -77.77
N LYS A 9 -14.19 11.15 -77.23
CA LYS A 9 -15.03 10.08 -77.81
C LYS A 9 -16.38 9.99 -77.07
N PRO A 10 -17.46 9.55 -77.74
CA PRO A 10 -18.76 9.38 -77.11
C PRO A 10 -18.71 8.28 -76.04
N VAL A 11 -19.23 8.60 -74.85
CA VAL A 11 -19.39 7.67 -73.73
C VAL A 11 -20.67 6.86 -73.99
N LYS A 12 -20.52 5.56 -74.23
CA LYS A 12 -21.66 4.66 -74.50
C LYS A 12 -22.25 4.13 -73.18
N SER A 13 -23.55 3.88 -73.16
CA SER A 13 -24.27 3.39 -71.96
C SER A 13 -23.78 2.03 -71.44
N ASN A 14 -23.10 1.24 -72.27
CA ASN A 14 -22.55 -0.07 -71.89
C ASN A 14 -21.11 0.00 -71.34
N GLN A 15 -20.52 1.19 -71.20
CA GLN A 15 -19.17 1.39 -70.68
C GLN A 15 -19.19 1.87 -69.23
N VAL A 16 -18.15 1.53 -68.47
CA VAL A 16 -17.96 2.05 -67.11
C VAL A 16 -17.64 3.54 -67.19
N LYS A 17 -18.49 4.36 -66.57
CA LYS A 17 -18.40 5.82 -66.60
C LYS A 17 -18.26 6.42 -65.20
N LEU A 18 -17.53 7.52 -65.13
CA LEU A 18 -17.39 8.37 -63.96
C LEU A 18 -18.15 9.68 -64.21
N GLN A 19 -18.90 10.16 -63.23
CA GLN A 19 -19.57 11.47 -63.30
C GLN A 19 -18.94 12.43 -62.31
N CYS A 20 -18.48 13.59 -62.78
CA CYS A 20 -17.91 14.60 -61.91
C CYS A 20 -18.99 15.23 -61.02
N SER A 21 -18.73 15.30 -59.72
CA SER A 21 -19.65 15.85 -58.73
C SER A 21 -19.91 17.35 -58.91
N ASP A 22 -18.97 18.10 -59.50
CA ASP A 22 -19.11 19.54 -59.78
C ASP A 22 -19.74 19.82 -61.13
N CYS A 23 -19.05 19.48 -62.22
CA CYS A 23 -19.49 19.86 -63.57
C CYS A 23 -20.52 18.90 -64.18
N LYS A 24 -20.86 17.82 -63.48
CA LYS A 24 -21.84 16.77 -63.87
C LYS A 24 -21.56 16.07 -65.21
N LYS A 25 -20.42 16.34 -65.84
CA LYS A 25 -19.97 15.67 -67.08
C LYS A 25 -19.59 14.22 -66.81
N GLU A 26 -19.78 13.38 -67.84
CA GLU A 26 -19.44 11.95 -67.82
C GLU A 26 -18.11 11.69 -68.53
N PHE A 27 -17.32 10.78 -67.95
CA PHE A 27 -15.99 10.42 -68.42
C PHE A 27 -15.86 8.89 -68.46
N HIS A 28 -15.04 8.36 -69.38
CA HIS A 28 -14.66 6.95 -69.28
C HIS A 28 -13.82 6.74 -68.02
N ALA A 29 -14.13 5.70 -67.24
CA ALA A 29 -13.35 5.34 -66.05
C ALA A 29 -11.87 5.09 -66.40
N GLN A 30 -11.63 4.40 -67.50
CA GLN A 30 -10.29 4.10 -68.01
C GLN A 30 -9.50 5.37 -68.38
N CYS A 31 -10.14 6.44 -68.85
CA CYS A 31 -9.46 7.71 -69.15
C CYS A 31 -8.90 8.41 -67.89
N TYR A 32 -9.32 7.97 -66.70
CA TYR A 32 -8.83 8.45 -65.42
C TYR A 32 -8.12 7.36 -64.60
N ASN A 33 -7.78 6.23 -65.22
CA ASN A 33 -7.15 5.06 -64.58
C ASN A 33 -7.99 4.45 -63.45
N TYR A 34 -9.33 4.51 -63.56
CA TYR A 34 -10.23 3.78 -62.66
C TYR A 34 -10.63 2.45 -63.30
N SER A 35 -10.50 1.38 -62.52
CA SER A 35 -11.07 0.08 -62.84
C SER A 35 -12.56 0.07 -62.54
N ARG A 36 -13.27 -0.97 -63.01
CA ARG A 36 -14.68 -1.17 -62.69
C ARG A 36 -14.92 -1.29 -61.18
N ALA A 37 -14.06 -2.02 -60.48
CA ALA A 37 -14.14 -2.19 -59.03
C ALA A 37 -13.99 -0.86 -58.28
N ASP A 38 -13.09 0.03 -58.75
CA ASP A 38 -12.91 1.35 -58.14
C ASP A 38 -14.17 2.21 -58.29
N VAL A 39 -14.84 2.17 -59.45
CA VAL A 39 -16.09 2.91 -59.68
C VAL A 39 -17.25 2.33 -58.88
N GLU A 40 -17.34 1.00 -58.77
CA GLU A 40 -18.35 0.32 -57.95
C GLU A 40 -18.16 0.67 -56.47
N CYS A 41 -16.93 0.69 -55.97
CA CYS A 41 -16.59 1.11 -54.61
C CYS A 41 -16.98 2.58 -54.34
N LEU A 42 -16.57 3.50 -55.23
CA LEU A 42 -16.93 4.92 -55.13
C LEU A 42 -18.46 5.14 -55.05
N ASN A 43 -19.22 4.40 -55.87
CA ASN A 43 -20.68 4.50 -55.87
C ASN A 43 -21.31 3.86 -54.64
N ALA A 44 -20.80 2.71 -54.17
CA ALA A 44 -21.29 2.02 -52.99
C ALA A 44 -21.08 2.84 -51.71
N GLU A 45 -19.93 3.51 -51.59
CA GLU A 45 -19.58 4.37 -50.44
C GLU A 45 -20.14 5.80 -50.59
N GLY A 46 -20.75 6.14 -51.72
CA GLY A 46 -21.25 7.50 -52.00
C GLY A 46 -20.16 8.57 -52.05
N LEU A 47 -18.91 8.18 -52.32
CA LEU A 47 -17.78 9.10 -52.33
C LEU A 47 -17.83 10.02 -53.57
N PRO A 48 -17.73 11.35 -53.39
CA PRO A 48 -17.81 12.28 -54.50
C PRO A 48 -16.54 12.24 -55.36
N TRP A 49 -16.65 11.77 -56.59
CA TRP A 49 -15.57 11.86 -57.57
C TRP A 49 -15.59 13.19 -58.33
N ARG A 50 -14.40 13.74 -58.64
CA ARG A 50 -14.24 15.03 -59.33
C ARG A 50 -13.18 14.91 -60.44
N CYS A 51 -13.43 15.53 -61.58
CA CYS A 51 -12.45 15.57 -62.67
C CYS A 51 -11.26 16.50 -62.34
N LYS A 52 -10.14 16.35 -63.05
CA LYS A 52 -8.91 17.13 -62.84
C LYS A 52 -9.13 18.65 -62.81
N PRO A 53 -9.89 19.26 -63.75
CA PRO A 53 -10.20 20.69 -63.73
C PRO A 53 -10.92 21.14 -62.46
N CYS A 54 -11.99 20.43 -62.07
CA CYS A 54 -12.78 20.78 -60.89
C CYS A 54 -11.99 20.59 -59.58
N SER A 55 -11.16 19.54 -59.51
CA SER A 55 -10.26 19.31 -58.37
C SER A 55 -9.18 20.41 -58.25
N ALA A 56 -8.65 20.91 -59.37
CA ALA A 56 -7.67 22.00 -59.38
C ALA A 56 -8.27 23.33 -58.89
N VAL A 57 -9.50 23.66 -59.32
CA VAL A 57 -10.21 24.85 -58.83
C VAL A 57 -10.44 24.77 -57.32
N ARG A 58 -10.90 23.61 -56.82
CA ARG A 58 -11.14 23.41 -55.39
C ARG A 58 -9.87 23.48 -54.53
N ARG A 59 -8.73 23.01 -55.06
CA ARG A 59 -7.42 23.16 -54.37
C ARG A 59 -6.97 24.61 -54.27
N LYS A 60 -7.31 25.46 -55.25
CA LYS A 60 -7.03 26.90 -55.17
C LYS A 60 -7.94 27.59 -54.14
N SER A 61 -9.21 27.18 -54.02
CA SER A 61 -10.16 27.77 -53.06
C SER A 61 -9.97 27.30 -51.61
N LEU A 62 -9.17 26.26 -51.36
CA LEU A 62 -8.79 25.81 -50.01
C LEU A 62 -7.53 26.49 -49.47
N ARG A 63 -6.92 27.41 -50.24
CA ARG A 63 -5.91 28.33 -49.72
C ARG A 63 -6.62 29.45 -48.97
N PHE A 64 -7.02 29.14 -47.74
CA PHE A 64 -7.48 30.10 -46.75
C PHE A 64 -6.29 30.97 -46.31
N ASP A 65 -6.52 32.24 -46.03
CA ASP A 65 -5.53 33.27 -45.66
C ASP A 65 -4.69 32.89 -44.42
N ALA A 66 -3.69 32.03 -44.62
CA ALA A 66 -2.49 32.10 -43.82
C ALA A 66 -1.58 33.08 -44.54
N GLU A 67 -1.24 34.20 -43.90
CA GLU A 67 -0.02 34.96 -44.18
C GLU A 67 1.19 34.03 -43.96
N VAL A 68 1.35 33.09 -44.88
CA VAL A 68 2.60 32.38 -45.11
C VAL A 68 3.46 33.44 -45.78
N THR A 69 4.40 33.99 -45.02
CA THR A 69 5.63 34.49 -45.61
C THR A 69 6.04 33.48 -46.68
N GLU A 70 6.19 33.91 -47.93
CA GLU A 70 6.77 33.12 -49.01
C GLU A 70 8.26 32.84 -48.70
N GLY A 71 8.55 32.22 -47.56
CA GLY A 71 9.77 31.48 -47.32
C GLY A 71 9.53 30.08 -47.87
N SER A 72 10.02 29.83 -49.09
CA SER A 72 10.33 28.47 -49.50
C SER A 72 11.23 27.87 -48.41
N LEU A 73 10.72 26.97 -47.57
CA LEU A 73 11.56 26.23 -46.62
C LEU A 73 12.69 25.59 -47.42
N THR A 74 13.91 26.06 -47.19
CA THR A 74 15.08 25.56 -47.89
C THR A 74 15.59 24.32 -47.18
N LEU A 75 16.33 23.47 -47.90
CA LEU A 75 17.03 22.34 -47.27
C LEU A 75 18.00 22.83 -46.18
N GLU A 76 18.50 24.06 -46.30
CA GLU A 76 19.38 24.70 -45.33
C GLU A 76 18.65 24.99 -44.00
N ASP A 77 17.39 25.45 -44.04
CA ASP A 77 16.55 25.63 -42.85
C ASP A 77 16.30 24.30 -42.11
N VAL A 78 16.10 23.22 -42.87
CA VAL A 78 15.91 21.87 -42.31
C VAL A 78 17.21 21.36 -41.69
N MET A 79 18.35 21.55 -42.35
CA MET A 79 19.67 21.16 -41.83
C MET A 79 20.00 21.93 -40.53
N GLN A 80 19.71 23.22 -40.48
CA GLN A 80 19.90 24.04 -39.29
C GLN A 80 19.06 23.53 -38.11
N LYS A 81 17.80 23.15 -38.35
CA LYS A 81 16.93 22.57 -37.32
C LYS A 81 17.41 21.20 -36.85
N ILE A 82 17.97 20.37 -37.74
CA ILE A 82 18.55 19.08 -37.36
C ILE A 82 19.76 19.27 -36.44
N ILE A 83 20.62 20.26 -36.71
CA ILE A 83 21.75 20.60 -35.84
C ILE A 83 21.26 21.08 -34.47
N GLU A 84 20.26 21.98 -34.44
CA GLU A 84 19.66 22.45 -33.19
C GLU A 84 19.04 21.32 -32.37
N ILE A 85 18.38 20.35 -33.02
CA ILE A 85 17.82 19.18 -32.36
C ILE A 85 18.95 18.30 -31.79
N ALA A 86 20.01 18.06 -32.56
CA ALA A 86 21.15 17.28 -32.10
C ALA A 86 21.85 17.93 -30.89
N ASP A 87 22.00 19.24 -30.89
CA ASP A 87 22.56 19.99 -29.76
C ASP A 87 21.65 19.94 -28.54
N ASN A 88 20.34 20.06 -28.72
CA ASN A 88 19.37 19.93 -27.64
C ASN A 88 19.33 18.50 -27.07
N GLN A 89 19.40 17.48 -27.91
CA GLN A 89 19.50 16.09 -27.48
C GLN A 89 20.76 15.86 -26.64
N LYS A 90 21.90 16.39 -27.08
CA LYS A 90 23.16 16.28 -26.33
C LYS A 90 23.09 16.95 -24.95
N LYS A 91 22.42 18.09 -24.86
CA LYS A 91 22.16 18.76 -23.56
C LYS A 91 21.24 17.94 -22.67
N GLN A 92 20.15 17.43 -23.23
CA GLN A 92 19.20 16.57 -22.50
C GLN A 92 19.86 15.28 -21.99
N GLU A 93 20.72 14.65 -22.80
CA GLU A 93 21.49 13.48 -22.41
C GLU A 93 22.45 13.81 -21.26
N ALA A 94 23.15 14.94 -21.32
CA ALA A 94 24.03 15.38 -20.24
C ALA A 94 23.28 15.63 -18.93
N ASP A 95 22.10 16.27 -18.98
CA ASP A 95 21.30 16.52 -17.80
C ASP A 95 20.67 15.25 -17.25
N PHE A 96 20.25 14.33 -18.13
CA PHE A 96 19.77 13.00 -17.75
C PHE A 96 20.87 12.20 -17.03
N ASN A 97 22.09 12.20 -17.56
CA ASN A 97 23.22 11.48 -16.96
C ASN A 97 23.54 12.02 -15.56
N LYS A 98 23.52 13.35 -15.36
CA LYS A 98 23.68 13.94 -14.02
C LYS A 98 22.58 13.52 -13.05
N ALA A 99 21.33 13.52 -13.50
CA ALA A 99 20.20 13.09 -12.68
C ALA A 99 20.31 11.60 -12.33
N TYR A 100 20.76 10.77 -13.27
CA TYR A 100 20.98 9.35 -13.08
C TYR A 100 22.12 9.07 -12.08
N GLU A 101 23.25 9.77 -12.20
CA GLU A 101 24.36 9.69 -11.24
C GLU A 101 23.89 10.04 -9.83
N HIS A 102 23.16 11.15 -9.69
CA HIS A 102 22.61 11.56 -8.39
C HIS A 102 21.62 10.54 -7.81
N MET A 103 20.79 9.93 -8.66
CA MET A 103 19.88 8.86 -8.24
C MET A 103 20.65 7.63 -7.76
N ASN A 104 21.72 7.25 -8.45
CA ASN A 104 22.58 6.15 -8.03
C ASN A 104 23.25 6.43 -6.69
N GLU A 105 23.77 7.63 -6.47
CA GLU A 105 24.32 8.03 -5.16
C GLU A 105 23.28 7.88 -4.04
N LYS A 106 22.03 8.30 -4.30
CA LYS A 106 20.93 8.16 -3.33
C LYS A 106 20.51 6.71 -3.11
N LEU A 107 20.60 5.86 -4.14
CA LEU A 107 20.36 4.42 -4.00
C LEU A 107 21.44 3.74 -3.15
N GLU A 108 22.71 4.12 -3.33
CA GLU A 108 23.82 3.63 -2.51
C GLU A 108 23.68 4.07 -1.05
N GLU A 109 23.32 5.34 -0.83
CA GLU A 109 23.04 5.88 0.51
C GLU A 109 21.90 5.12 1.20
N ASN A 110 20.77 4.93 0.50
CA ASN A 110 19.65 4.14 1.02
C ASN A 110 20.05 2.69 1.30
N THR A 111 20.83 2.06 0.42
CA THR A 111 21.31 0.69 0.63
C THR A 111 22.14 0.59 1.90
N ARG A 112 23.02 1.58 2.15
CA ARG A 112 23.81 1.66 3.38
C ARG A 112 22.92 1.82 4.62
N SER A 113 21.97 2.74 4.60
CA SER A 113 21.04 2.96 5.72
C SER A 113 20.20 1.70 6.02
N VAL A 114 19.76 0.97 4.99
CA VAL A 114 19.03 -0.29 5.16
C VAL A 114 19.89 -1.35 5.87
N ILE A 115 21.18 -1.45 5.53
CA ILE A 115 22.11 -2.36 6.21
C ILE A 115 22.28 -1.97 7.68
N GLU A 116 22.54 -0.69 7.96
CA GLU A 116 22.72 -0.17 9.33
C GLU A 116 21.47 -0.39 10.21
N HIS A 117 20.28 -0.14 9.65
CA HIS A 117 19.01 -0.39 10.32
C HIS A 117 18.80 -1.88 10.57
N LYS A 118 19.14 -2.76 9.63
CA LYS A 118 19.07 -4.21 9.82
C LYS A 118 19.96 -4.66 10.97
N GLU A 119 21.20 -4.19 11.03
CA GLU A 119 22.11 -4.51 12.14
C GLU A 119 21.61 -4.00 13.49
N SER A 120 20.97 -2.82 13.49
CA SER A 120 20.40 -2.23 14.70
C SER A 120 19.20 -3.04 15.19
N ILE A 121 18.33 -3.47 14.27
CA ILE A 121 17.20 -4.36 14.57
C ILE A 121 17.69 -5.69 15.14
N ASP A 122 18.70 -6.31 14.53
CA ASP A 122 19.25 -7.58 15.00
C ASP A 122 19.83 -7.47 16.42
N LYS A 123 20.47 -6.33 16.76
CA LYS A 123 20.93 -6.05 18.13
C LYS A 123 19.77 -5.89 19.10
N CYS A 124 18.73 -5.13 18.71
CA CYS A 124 17.54 -4.94 19.52
C CYS A 124 16.82 -6.28 19.79
N LEU A 125 16.68 -7.15 18.79
CA LEU A 125 16.06 -8.46 18.96
C LEU A 125 16.81 -9.34 19.96
N LYS A 126 18.15 -9.36 19.91
CA LYS A 126 18.97 -10.08 20.89
C LYS A 126 18.75 -9.58 22.32
N ILE A 127 18.72 -8.25 22.50
CA ILE A 127 18.46 -7.65 23.81
C ILE A 127 17.07 -8.02 24.32
N VAL A 128 16.06 -8.04 23.45
CA VAL A 128 14.70 -8.46 23.80
C VAL A 128 14.69 -9.92 24.26
N ASP A 129 15.35 -10.82 23.54
CA ASP A 129 15.44 -12.23 23.92
C ASP A 129 16.14 -12.42 25.28
N GLU A 130 17.22 -11.68 25.53
CA GLU A 130 17.93 -11.68 26.82
C GLU A 130 17.04 -11.18 27.97
N ILE A 131 16.30 -10.09 27.76
CA ILE A 131 15.37 -9.55 28.75
C ILE A 131 14.24 -10.54 29.04
N ILE A 132 13.68 -11.18 28.02
CA ILE A 132 12.63 -12.20 28.20
C ILE A 132 13.16 -13.39 29.00
N ALA A 133 14.37 -13.86 28.69
CA ALA A 133 15.00 -14.96 29.41
C ALA A 133 15.22 -14.61 30.90
N GLU A 134 15.73 -13.41 31.17
CA GLU A 134 15.96 -12.94 32.53
C GLU A 134 14.65 -12.71 33.30
N ASN A 135 13.63 -12.14 32.66
CA ASN A 135 12.32 -11.97 33.26
C ASN A 135 11.71 -13.31 33.69
N ASN A 136 11.76 -14.31 32.80
CA ASN A 136 11.31 -15.66 33.14
C ASN A 136 12.09 -16.28 34.31
N ARG A 137 13.41 -16.06 34.36
CA ARG A 137 14.25 -16.54 35.46
C ARG A 137 13.88 -15.87 36.78
N LEU A 138 13.68 -14.55 36.76
CA LEU A 138 13.28 -13.78 37.94
C LEU A 138 11.89 -14.18 38.42
N THR A 139 10.91 -14.32 37.53
CA THR A 139 9.56 -14.76 37.86
C THR A 139 9.57 -16.14 38.54
N ARG A 140 10.34 -17.10 38.01
CA ARG A 140 10.50 -18.41 38.68
C ARG A 140 11.09 -18.29 40.07
N LYS A 141 12.14 -17.46 40.22
CA LYS A 141 12.79 -17.24 41.51
C LYS A 141 11.85 -16.59 42.52
N VAL A 142 11.02 -15.64 42.07
CA VAL A 142 9.98 -15.02 42.91
C VAL A 142 8.99 -16.08 43.39
N SER A 143 8.43 -16.89 42.49
CA SER A 143 7.49 -17.95 42.89
C SER A 143 8.11 -18.98 43.85
N GLU A 144 9.39 -19.34 43.66
CA GLU A 144 10.10 -20.22 44.59
C GLU A 144 10.30 -19.60 45.97
N LEU A 145 10.60 -18.30 46.03
CA LEU A 145 10.78 -17.57 47.27
C LEU A 145 9.45 -17.38 48.00
N GLU A 146 8.37 -17.08 47.27
CA GLU A 146 7.01 -17.00 47.82
C GLU A 146 6.60 -18.32 48.46
N ARG A 147 6.81 -19.46 47.78
CA ARG A 147 6.53 -20.78 48.36
C ARG A 147 7.35 -21.05 49.63
N LYS A 148 8.63 -20.66 49.64
CA LYS A 148 9.47 -20.82 50.85
C LYS A 148 8.97 -19.95 52.01
N ILE A 149 8.46 -18.76 51.73
CA ILE A 149 7.86 -17.89 52.75
C ILE A 149 6.61 -18.55 53.31
N GLU A 150 5.73 -19.05 52.44
CA GLU A 150 4.51 -19.76 52.86
C GLU A 150 4.83 -20.99 53.72
N ASP A 151 5.81 -21.80 53.32
CA ASP A 151 6.29 -22.95 54.11
C ASP A 151 6.80 -22.51 55.50
N MET A 152 7.54 -21.40 55.58
CA MET A 152 8.04 -20.85 56.84
C MET A 152 6.91 -20.30 57.73
N GLU A 153 5.93 -19.62 57.14
CA GLU A 153 4.77 -19.11 57.86
C GLU A 153 3.90 -20.25 58.39
N GLN A 154 3.69 -21.29 57.59
CA GLN A 154 2.98 -22.49 58.01
C GLN A 154 3.74 -23.21 59.13
N TYR A 155 5.06 -23.33 59.01
CA TYR A 155 5.90 -23.93 60.05
C TYR A 155 5.84 -23.13 61.36
N SER A 156 5.81 -21.79 61.30
CA SER A 156 5.64 -20.93 62.48
C SER A 156 4.29 -21.14 63.19
N ARG A 157 3.28 -21.66 62.48
CA ARG A 157 1.93 -21.93 63.01
C ARG A 157 1.71 -23.40 63.37
N LEU A 158 2.73 -24.26 63.29
CA LEU A 158 2.60 -25.71 63.49
C LEU A 158 1.95 -26.10 64.82
N ASN A 159 2.22 -25.34 65.89
CA ASN A 159 1.67 -25.55 67.23
C ASN A 159 0.56 -24.54 67.61
N ALA A 160 0.03 -23.80 66.62
CA ALA A 160 -1.07 -22.88 66.85
C ALA A 160 -2.41 -23.59 66.54
N VAL A 161 -3.37 -23.42 67.44
CA VAL A 161 -4.73 -23.96 67.28
C VAL A 161 -5.71 -22.81 67.22
N GLU A 162 -6.49 -22.72 66.14
CA GLU A 162 -7.58 -21.76 66.00
C GLU A 162 -8.90 -22.41 66.42
N ILE A 163 -9.61 -21.77 67.35
CA ILE A 163 -10.85 -22.31 67.93
C ILE A 163 -11.99 -21.36 67.60
N HIS A 164 -12.98 -21.86 66.87
CA HIS A 164 -14.15 -21.12 66.45
C HIS A 164 -15.39 -21.46 67.30
N GLY A 165 -16.38 -20.57 67.31
CA GLY A 165 -17.67 -20.81 67.95
C GLY A 165 -17.71 -20.59 69.47
N VAL A 166 -16.64 -20.04 70.05
CA VAL A 166 -16.59 -19.71 71.49
C VAL A 166 -17.13 -18.30 71.70
N PRO A 167 -18.23 -18.11 72.46
CA PRO A 167 -18.79 -16.81 72.77
C PRO A 167 -17.78 -15.86 73.43
N GLU A 168 -17.91 -14.56 73.17
CA GLU A 168 -17.02 -13.52 73.69
C GLU A 168 -17.70 -12.73 74.80
N SER A 169 -17.02 -12.55 75.93
CA SER A 169 -17.51 -11.76 77.07
C SER A 169 -16.58 -10.58 77.38
N LYS A 170 -17.15 -9.48 77.90
CA LYS A 170 -16.34 -8.31 78.32
C LYS A 170 -15.46 -8.69 79.51
N ASN A 171 -14.16 -8.37 79.43
CA ASN A 171 -13.14 -8.70 80.43
C ASN A 171 -13.02 -10.21 80.72
N GLU A 172 -13.09 -11.05 79.69
CA GLU A 172 -12.85 -12.49 79.86
C GLU A 172 -11.36 -12.81 80.05
N ASP A 173 -11.09 -13.89 80.80
CA ASP A 173 -9.79 -14.54 80.82
C ASP A 173 -9.75 -15.64 79.76
N VAL A 174 -9.06 -15.35 78.65
CA VAL A 174 -8.96 -16.26 77.50
C VAL A 174 -8.34 -17.60 77.89
N VAL A 175 -7.37 -17.62 78.82
CA VAL A 175 -6.72 -18.86 79.27
C VAL A 175 -7.74 -19.77 79.96
N GLN A 176 -8.57 -19.19 80.84
CA GLN A 176 -9.59 -19.95 81.56
C GLN A 176 -10.66 -20.51 80.61
N VAL A 177 -11.09 -19.72 79.63
CA VAL A 177 -12.04 -20.16 78.59
C VAL A 177 -11.48 -21.38 77.83
N ILE A 178 -10.19 -21.38 77.49
CA ILE A 178 -9.55 -22.52 76.82
C ILE A 178 -9.52 -23.77 77.70
N LYS A 179 -9.23 -23.64 79.00
CA LYS A 179 -9.28 -24.77 79.95
C LYS A 179 -10.69 -25.36 80.05
N ASP A 180 -11.72 -24.52 80.04
CA ASP A 180 -13.11 -24.99 80.10
C ASP A 180 -13.54 -25.67 78.80
N VAL A 181 -13.09 -25.18 77.64
CA VAL A 181 -13.24 -25.87 76.34
C VAL A 181 -12.52 -27.23 76.36
N GLY A 182 -11.29 -27.29 76.89
CA GLY A 182 -10.54 -28.54 77.05
C GLY A 182 -11.29 -29.57 77.89
N LYS A 183 -11.83 -29.17 79.04
CA LYS A 183 -12.68 -30.03 79.88
C LYS A 183 -13.91 -30.55 79.14
N GLY A 184 -14.53 -29.72 78.31
CA GLY A 184 -15.66 -30.12 77.46
C GLY A 184 -15.31 -31.20 76.43
N LEU A 185 -14.03 -31.31 76.06
CA LEU A 185 -13.47 -32.31 75.16
C LEU A 185 -12.77 -33.48 75.89
N ASP A 186 -12.91 -33.57 77.21
CA ASP A 186 -12.23 -34.56 78.07
C ASP A 186 -10.68 -34.48 78.00
N MET A 187 -10.16 -33.26 77.85
CA MET A 187 -8.72 -32.95 77.82
C MET A 187 -8.35 -32.02 78.97
N ASP A 188 -7.37 -32.44 79.79
CA ASP A 188 -6.86 -31.61 80.88
C ASP A 188 -5.74 -30.68 80.38
N ILE A 189 -6.09 -29.41 80.12
CA ILE A 189 -5.16 -28.39 79.63
C ILE A 189 -4.60 -27.61 80.82
N THR A 190 -3.28 -27.65 81.01
CA THR A 190 -2.58 -26.88 82.05
C THR A 190 -1.96 -25.59 81.50
N ASP A 191 -1.67 -24.62 82.37
CA ASP A 191 -1.04 -23.34 81.97
C ASP A 191 0.31 -23.54 81.28
N SER A 192 1.05 -24.59 81.64
CA SER A 192 2.34 -24.93 81.03
C SER A 192 2.22 -25.41 79.58
N MET A 193 1.03 -25.79 79.12
CA MET A 193 0.77 -26.20 77.74
C MET A 193 0.43 -25.03 76.82
N ILE A 194 0.21 -23.82 77.37
CA ILE A 194 -0.22 -22.65 76.62
C ILE A 194 0.91 -21.62 76.62
N ASN A 195 1.51 -21.38 75.46
CA ASN A 195 2.53 -20.34 75.31
C ASN A 195 1.91 -18.95 75.17
N THR A 196 0.87 -18.80 74.34
CA THR A 196 0.18 -17.54 74.08
C THR A 196 -1.24 -17.83 73.62
N CYS A 197 -2.23 -17.13 74.19
CA CYS A 197 -3.61 -17.18 73.74
C CYS A 197 -4.19 -15.78 73.64
N HIS A 198 -4.94 -15.51 72.59
CA HIS A 198 -5.63 -14.24 72.38
C HIS A 198 -6.80 -14.47 71.42
N ARG A 199 -7.79 -13.58 71.47
CA ARG A 199 -8.86 -13.55 70.46
C ARG A 199 -8.30 -12.99 69.15
N LEU A 200 -8.66 -13.62 68.04
CA LEU A 200 -8.43 -13.04 66.71
C LEU A 200 -9.48 -11.94 66.48
N GLY A 201 -9.03 -10.77 66.03
CA GLY A 201 -9.92 -9.65 65.73
C GLY A 201 -10.92 -10.00 64.63
N ARG A 202 -12.10 -9.35 64.64
CA ARG A 202 -13.02 -9.46 63.50
C ARG A 202 -12.36 -8.83 62.28
N ARG A 203 -12.44 -9.50 61.13
CA ARG A 203 -12.05 -8.90 59.85
C ARG A 203 -12.81 -7.60 59.66
N SER A 204 -12.08 -6.48 59.62
CA SER A 204 -12.66 -5.17 59.34
C SER A 204 -13.13 -5.06 57.89
N GLU A 205 -12.59 -5.87 56.95
CA GLU A 205 -13.00 -5.92 55.55
C GLU A 205 -12.93 -7.32 54.93
N PRO A 206 -13.72 -7.62 53.86
CA PRO A 206 -13.62 -8.87 53.13
C PRO A 206 -12.32 -8.89 52.30
N GLY A 207 -11.28 -9.56 52.80
CA GLY A 207 -10.03 -9.80 52.07
C GLY A 207 -8.74 -9.49 52.83
N SER A 208 -8.81 -8.88 54.02
CA SER A 208 -7.63 -8.69 54.87
C SER A 208 -7.19 -10.02 55.50
N PRO A 209 -5.88 -10.30 55.60
CA PRO A 209 -5.37 -11.47 56.32
C PRO A 209 -5.89 -11.44 57.77
N PRO A 210 -6.24 -12.61 58.36
CA PRO A 210 -6.58 -12.72 59.77
C PRO A 210 -5.39 -12.41 60.68
#